data_AF-T1CUT5-F1
#
_entry.id   AF-T1CUT5-F1
#
_cell.length_a   1.000
_cell.length_b   1.000
_cell.length_c   1.000
_cell.angle_alpha   90.00
_cell.angle_beta   90.00
_cell.angle_gamma   90.00
#
_symmetry.space_group_name_H-M   'P 1'
#
loop_
_entity.id
_entity.type
_entity.pdbx_description
1 polymer ?
#
loop_
_entity_poly.entity_id
_entity_poly.type
_entity_poly.pdbx_seq_one_letter_code
_entity_poly.pdbx_strand_id
1 'polypeptide(L)'
;MSDPLTPLIEPSELASRKTFIGLEESDFLLLQASLPKDKEVLAEIAQTLNIHLAQLDETRLYFSDPEVAQRLQQAQVDYFHSLFTGPHDASFFQKRFLVGQRHHQIGLKPEWYIGAFCHYLVGILRHIHEEHPTDALERTLSLVKIALFDISLTTEAYFRAEHEQLTLLSKVFQDNIEGVVITDSEGTIQHANKMSGRLIGIPPNLLIGTAFTELMAMPAASPSFADLCSNALEQEQWQGEWNSEPGRNPAFPAK
;
A
#
# COMPACT_ATOMS: atom_id res chain seq x y z
N MET A 1 14.03 -5.77 25.80
CA MET A 1 13.17 -6.70 25.04
C MET A 1 12.70 -5.92 23.82
N SER A 2 13.14 -6.32 22.63
CA SER A 2 12.82 -5.66 21.37
C SER A 2 11.35 -5.90 21.03
N ASP A 3 10.64 -4.86 20.60
CA ASP A 3 9.26 -4.94 20.12
C ASP A 3 9.19 -5.90 18.91
N PRO A 4 8.38 -6.99 18.95
CA PRO A 4 8.28 -7.97 17.86
C PRO A 4 7.73 -7.39 16.54
N LEU A 5 7.26 -6.13 16.53
CA LEU A 5 6.75 -5.44 15.34
C LEU A 5 7.77 -4.53 14.65
N THR A 6 9.00 -4.40 15.17
CA THR A 6 10.05 -3.67 14.45
C THR A 6 10.71 -4.62 13.44
N PRO A 7 10.54 -4.41 12.12
CA PRO A 7 11.29 -5.20 11.17
C PRO A 7 12.75 -4.78 11.22
N LEU A 8 13.59 -5.79 11.37
CA LEU A 8 15.02 -5.66 11.31
C LEU A 8 15.44 -6.06 9.90
N ILE A 9 16.12 -5.15 9.20
CA ILE A 9 16.91 -5.52 8.03
C ILE A 9 18.27 -5.99 8.54
N GLU A 10 18.73 -7.15 8.06
CA GLU A 10 20.04 -7.65 8.42
C GLU A 10 21.12 -6.71 7.84
N PRO A 11 22.18 -6.36 8.59
CA PRO A 11 23.22 -5.46 8.10
C PRO A 11 23.85 -5.91 6.77
N SER A 12 23.98 -7.23 6.57
CA SER A 12 24.49 -7.82 5.33
C SER A 12 23.55 -7.60 4.14
N GLU A 13 22.24 -7.66 4.37
CA GLU A 13 21.24 -7.40 3.33
C GLU A 13 21.25 -5.91 2.96
N LEU A 14 21.27 -5.02 3.96
CA LEU A 14 21.35 -3.58 3.72
C LEU A 14 22.61 -3.21 2.93
N ALA A 15 23.76 -3.80 3.28
CA ALA A 15 25.01 -3.63 2.55
C ALA A 15 24.87 -4.14 1.10
N SER A 16 24.32 -5.34 0.90
CA SER A 16 24.12 -5.92 -0.44
C SER A 16 23.22 -5.04 -1.32
N ARG A 17 22.15 -4.45 -0.77
CA ARG A 17 21.25 -3.56 -1.51
C ARG A 17 21.95 -2.25 -1.90
N LYS A 18 22.79 -1.68 -1.02
CA LYS A 18 23.62 -0.51 -1.36
C LYS A 18 24.63 -0.84 -2.47
N THR A 19 25.30 -1.98 -2.39
CA THR A 19 26.22 -2.44 -3.44
C THR A 19 25.48 -2.64 -4.77
N PHE A 20 24.30 -3.25 -4.75
CA PHE A 20 23.51 -3.50 -5.96
C PHE A 20 23.13 -2.21 -6.70
N ILE A 21 22.73 -1.17 -5.98
CA ILE A 21 22.37 0.14 -6.57
C ILE A 21 23.61 1.03 -6.84
N GLY A 22 24.79 0.59 -6.43
CA GLY A 22 26.04 1.34 -6.59
C GLY A 22 26.16 2.54 -5.66
N LEU A 23 25.54 2.50 -4.46
CA LEU A 23 25.75 3.50 -3.41
C LEU A 23 27.08 3.23 -2.69
N GLU A 24 28.03 4.12 -2.90
CA GLU A 24 29.38 4.08 -2.36
C GLU A 24 29.63 5.22 -1.35
N GLU A 25 30.71 5.13 -0.57
CA GLU A 25 31.04 6.14 0.43
C GLU A 25 31.24 7.54 -0.19
N SER A 26 31.77 7.61 -1.42
CA SER A 26 31.92 8.86 -2.16
C SER A 26 30.59 9.54 -2.48
N ASP A 27 29.52 8.77 -2.73
CA ASP A 27 28.20 9.32 -2.98
C ASP A 27 27.69 10.05 -1.71
N PHE A 28 27.90 9.48 -0.52
CA PHE A 28 27.49 10.11 0.74
C PHE A 28 28.28 11.40 1.03
N LEU A 29 29.57 11.42 0.74
CA LEU A 29 30.39 12.63 0.89
C LEU A 29 29.92 13.75 -0.05
N LEU A 30 29.63 13.42 -1.31
CA LEU A 30 29.06 14.37 -2.27
C LEU A 30 27.70 14.88 -1.82
N LEU A 31 26.80 13.99 -1.42
CA LEU A 31 25.47 14.35 -0.91
C LEU A 31 25.56 15.28 0.30
N GLN A 32 26.37 14.94 1.30
CA GLN A 32 26.54 15.76 2.49
C GLN A 32 27.06 17.17 2.16
N ALA A 33 27.87 17.31 1.11
CA ALA A 33 28.38 18.60 0.64
C ALA A 33 27.41 19.36 -0.28
N SER A 34 26.29 18.74 -0.71
CA SER A 34 25.35 19.32 -1.70
C SER A 34 24.31 20.26 -1.09
N LEU A 35 24.12 20.25 0.23
CA LEU A 35 23.11 21.07 0.91
C LEU A 35 23.71 21.88 2.07
N PRO A 36 23.20 23.09 2.32
CA PRO A 36 23.56 23.86 3.51
C PRO A 36 23.05 23.18 4.79
N LYS A 37 23.72 23.46 5.92
CA LYS A 37 23.46 22.80 7.20
C LYS A 37 22.16 23.25 7.88
N ASP A 38 21.66 24.44 7.55
CA ASP A 38 20.49 25.09 8.17
C ASP A 38 19.14 24.62 7.62
N LYS A 39 19.14 23.73 6.59
CA LYS A 39 17.95 23.17 5.94
C LYS A 39 17.05 24.21 5.27
N GLU A 40 17.47 25.46 5.09
CA GLU A 40 16.63 26.52 4.52
C GLU A 40 16.14 26.14 3.11
N VAL A 41 17.05 25.67 2.27
CA VAL A 41 16.75 25.15 0.92
C VAL A 41 15.70 24.04 0.95
N LEU A 42 15.81 23.12 1.91
CA LEU A 42 14.87 22.01 2.06
C LEU A 42 13.49 22.50 2.51
N ALA A 43 13.43 23.55 3.34
CA ALA A 43 12.20 24.15 3.80
C ALA A 43 11.46 24.89 2.67
N GLU A 44 12.18 25.58 1.80
CA GLU A 44 11.63 26.23 0.59
C GLU A 44 11.08 25.22 -0.42
N ILE A 45 11.82 24.13 -0.66
CA ILE A 45 11.36 23.03 -1.52
C ILE A 45 10.10 22.38 -0.93
N ALA A 46 10.08 22.10 0.37
CA ALA A 46 8.92 21.53 1.05
C ALA A 46 7.69 22.46 0.97
N GLN A 47 7.90 23.77 1.11
CA GLN A 47 6.81 24.75 0.95
C GLN A 47 6.23 24.72 -0.47
N THR A 48 7.10 24.69 -1.48
CA THR A 48 6.69 24.62 -2.90
C THR A 48 5.90 23.33 -3.17
N LEU A 49 6.36 22.20 -2.62
CA LEU A 49 5.66 20.92 -2.70
C LEU A 49 4.27 21.00 -2.06
N ASN A 50 4.17 21.56 -0.85
CA ASN A 50 2.89 21.63 -0.15
C ASN A 50 1.87 22.53 -0.85
N ILE A 51 2.32 23.63 -1.48
CA ILE A 51 1.47 24.45 -2.35
C ILE A 51 0.91 23.61 -3.50
N HIS A 52 1.75 22.78 -4.12
CA HIS A 52 1.31 21.90 -5.20
C HIS A 52 0.33 20.82 -4.72
N LEU A 53 0.64 20.13 -3.61
CA LEU A 53 -0.20 19.07 -3.06
C LEU A 53 -1.55 19.61 -2.52
N ALA A 54 -1.62 20.86 -2.07
CA ALA A 54 -2.87 21.48 -1.64
C ALA A 54 -3.85 21.76 -2.79
N GLN A 55 -3.37 21.76 -4.05
CA GLN A 55 -4.20 21.99 -5.24
C GLN A 55 -4.85 20.72 -5.79
N LEU A 56 -4.40 19.54 -5.35
CA LEU A 56 -4.90 18.24 -5.82
C LEU A 56 -6.00 17.72 -4.90
N ASP A 57 -7.14 17.29 -5.45
CA ASP A 57 -8.30 16.86 -4.66
C ASP A 57 -7.95 15.71 -3.71
N GLU A 58 -7.08 14.79 -4.14
CA GLU A 58 -6.65 13.60 -3.42
C GLU A 58 -5.78 13.91 -2.19
N THR A 59 -5.04 15.03 -2.20
CA THR A 59 -4.10 15.38 -1.13
C THR A 59 -4.50 16.63 -0.36
N ARG A 60 -5.41 17.46 -0.88
CA ARG A 60 -5.84 18.74 -0.26
C ARG A 60 -6.35 18.60 1.17
N LEU A 61 -7.00 17.50 1.50
CA LEU A 61 -7.53 17.25 2.85
C LEU A 61 -6.41 17.24 3.91
N TYR A 62 -5.20 16.80 3.58
CA TYR A 62 -4.05 16.78 4.49
C TYR A 62 -3.47 18.17 4.78
N PHE A 63 -3.85 19.19 4.00
CA PHE A 63 -3.38 20.57 4.12
C PHE A 63 -4.46 21.54 4.61
N SER A 64 -5.61 21.03 5.04
CA SER A 64 -6.75 21.87 5.45
C SER A 64 -6.54 22.53 6.83
N ASP A 65 -5.74 21.91 7.69
CA ASP A 65 -5.37 22.45 9.01
C ASP A 65 -3.94 23.03 8.94
N PRO A 66 -3.76 24.34 9.20
CA PRO A 66 -2.45 24.99 9.18
C PRO A 66 -1.41 24.37 10.13
N GLU A 67 -1.81 23.92 11.33
CA GLU A 67 -0.88 23.32 12.29
C GLU A 67 -0.41 21.94 11.80
N VAL A 68 -1.33 21.16 11.22
CA VAL A 68 -1.01 19.87 10.60
C VAL A 68 -0.10 20.06 9.40
N ALA A 69 -0.39 21.04 8.54
CA ALA A 69 0.41 21.36 7.37
C ALA A 69 1.84 21.78 7.75
N GLN A 70 2.00 22.62 8.79
CA GLN A 70 3.33 23.02 9.28
C GLN A 70 4.12 21.83 9.83
N ARG A 71 3.47 20.97 10.63
CA ARG A 71 4.11 19.74 11.13
C ARG A 71 4.51 18.80 9.99
N LEU A 72 3.67 18.67 8.97
CA LEU A 72 3.95 17.86 7.78
C LEU A 72 5.15 18.42 7.01
N GLN A 73 5.21 19.73 6.82
CA GLN A 73 6.36 20.40 6.19
C GLN A 73 7.65 20.10 6.95
N GLN A 74 7.65 20.24 8.28
CA GLN A 74 8.82 19.95 9.08
C GLN A 74 9.23 18.47 8.97
N ALA A 75 8.25 17.55 8.99
CA ALA A 75 8.51 16.13 8.83
C ALA A 75 9.12 15.80 7.45
N GLN A 76 8.66 16.45 6.37
CA GLN A 76 9.25 16.32 5.03
C GLN A 76 10.69 16.82 5.03
N VAL A 77 10.94 18.01 5.57
CA VAL A 77 12.30 18.59 5.68
C VAL A 77 13.25 17.64 6.40
N ASP A 78 12.84 17.12 7.56
CA ASP A 78 13.67 16.20 8.34
C ASP A 78 13.88 14.86 7.64
N TYR A 79 12.86 14.36 6.95
CA TYR A 79 12.92 13.14 6.16
C TYR A 79 13.96 13.27 5.04
N PHE A 80 13.81 14.28 4.18
CA PHE A 80 14.72 14.46 3.05
C PHE A 80 16.12 14.85 3.49
N HIS A 81 16.27 15.67 4.53
CA HIS A 81 17.59 15.96 5.10
C HIS A 81 18.34 14.69 5.51
N SER A 82 17.62 13.71 6.06
CA SER A 82 18.24 12.45 6.48
C SER A 82 18.73 11.57 5.32
N LEU A 83 18.38 11.87 4.06
CA LEU A 83 19.02 11.27 2.88
C LEU A 83 20.47 11.71 2.72
N PHE A 84 20.82 12.90 3.20
CA PHE A 84 22.14 13.52 2.99
C PHE A 84 23.07 13.35 4.19
N THR A 85 22.51 13.23 5.41
CA THR A 85 23.34 13.31 6.63
C THR A 85 23.73 11.98 7.26
N GLY A 86 23.12 10.87 6.84
CA GLY A 86 23.39 9.54 7.41
C GLY A 86 23.26 9.49 8.95
N PRO A 87 23.73 8.40 9.59
CA PRO A 87 24.17 7.16 8.95
C PRO A 87 23.00 6.44 8.26
N HIS A 88 23.27 5.81 7.11
CA HIS A 88 22.28 5.04 6.33
C HIS A 88 22.25 3.58 6.78
N ASP A 89 22.03 3.33 8.07
CA ASP A 89 22.10 2.02 8.71
C ASP A 89 20.71 1.38 8.96
N ALA A 90 20.62 0.43 9.88
CA ALA A 90 19.34 -0.19 10.25
C ALA A 90 18.31 0.83 10.81
N SER A 91 18.76 1.88 11.50
CA SER A 91 17.87 2.97 11.97
C SER A 91 17.36 3.80 10.80
N PHE A 92 18.19 4.03 9.78
CA PHE A 92 17.74 4.62 8.53
C PHE A 92 16.62 3.79 7.90
N PHE A 93 16.80 2.48 7.77
CA PHE A 93 15.77 1.57 7.24
C PHE A 93 14.48 1.61 8.07
N GLN A 94 14.58 1.52 9.40
CA GLN A 94 13.42 1.52 10.29
C GLN A 94 12.54 2.76 10.10
N LYS A 95 13.15 3.94 9.92
CA LYS A 95 12.40 5.18 9.63
C LYS A 95 11.60 5.09 8.32
N ARG A 96 12.18 4.50 7.26
CA ARG A 96 11.55 4.36 5.92
C ARG A 96 10.44 3.33 5.99
N PHE A 97 10.66 2.27 6.74
CA PHE A 97 9.65 1.28 7.01
C PHE A 97 8.41 1.87 7.70
N LEU A 98 8.61 2.69 8.74
CA LEU A 98 7.52 3.38 9.41
C LEU A 98 6.79 4.36 8.49
N VAL A 99 7.52 5.06 7.62
CA VAL A 99 6.93 5.95 6.62
C VAL A 99 6.06 5.17 5.64
N GLY A 100 6.55 4.06 5.07
CA GLY A 100 5.77 3.23 4.14
C GLY A 100 4.50 2.66 4.79
N GLN A 101 4.58 2.16 6.02
CA GLN A 101 3.41 1.73 6.78
C GLN A 101 2.40 2.86 6.99
N ARG A 102 2.86 4.07 7.36
CA ARG A 102 1.94 5.20 7.55
C ARG A 102 1.24 5.59 6.26
N HIS A 103 1.94 5.60 5.13
CA HIS A 103 1.34 5.87 3.82
C HIS A 103 0.24 4.85 3.50
N HIS A 104 0.48 3.57 3.78
CA HIS A 104 -0.53 2.52 3.66
C HIS A 104 -1.73 2.74 4.61
N GLN A 105 -1.47 3.03 5.88
CA GLN A 105 -2.50 3.25 6.90
C GLN A 105 -3.47 4.40 6.56
N ILE A 106 -2.96 5.48 5.94
CA ILE A 106 -3.79 6.61 5.52
C ILE A 106 -4.39 6.43 4.11
N GLY A 107 -4.14 5.30 3.45
CA GLY A 107 -4.62 5.03 2.09
C GLY A 107 -3.95 5.87 1.00
N LEU A 108 -2.78 6.45 1.27
CA LEU A 108 -2.05 7.24 0.28
C LEU A 108 -1.42 6.30 -0.75
N LYS A 109 -1.92 6.31 -1.97
CA LYS A 109 -1.44 5.41 -3.03
C LYS A 109 0.03 5.70 -3.39
N PRO A 110 0.83 4.67 -3.74
CA PRO A 110 2.25 4.83 -4.04
C PRO A 110 2.57 5.87 -5.12
N GLU A 111 1.70 6.05 -6.12
CA GLU A 111 1.90 7.00 -7.22
C GLU A 111 1.98 8.44 -6.71
N TRP A 112 1.18 8.78 -5.69
CA TRP A 112 1.19 10.10 -5.06
C TRP A 112 2.46 10.35 -4.24
N TYR A 113 2.91 9.33 -3.51
CA TYR A 113 4.19 9.37 -2.79
C TYR A 113 5.35 9.60 -3.77
N ILE A 114 5.42 8.82 -4.85
CA ILE A 114 6.48 8.92 -5.87
C ILE A 114 6.41 10.28 -6.58
N GLY A 115 5.21 10.78 -6.88
CA GLY A 115 5.01 12.12 -7.46
C GLY A 115 5.55 13.22 -6.54
N ALA A 116 5.15 13.23 -5.26
CA ALA A 116 5.64 14.20 -4.28
C ALA A 116 7.17 14.13 -4.12
N PHE A 117 7.73 12.92 -4.10
CA PHE A 117 9.18 12.70 -4.05
C PHE A 117 9.89 13.28 -5.28
N CYS A 118 9.33 13.09 -6.47
CA CYS A 118 9.86 13.67 -7.72
C CYS A 118 9.93 15.20 -7.67
N HIS A 119 8.85 15.85 -7.24
CA HIS A 119 8.83 17.32 -7.05
C HIS A 119 9.94 17.79 -6.11
N TYR A 120 10.15 17.04 -5.02
CA TYR A 120 11.21 17.34 -4.08
C TYR A 120 12.60 17.21 -4.72
N LEU A 121 12.87 16.10 -5.42
CA LEU A 121 14.13 15.87 -6.13
C LEU A 121 14.42 16.94 -7.17
N VAL A 122 13.43 17.38 -7.94
CA VAL A 122 13.60 18.46 -8.92
C VAL A 122 14.08 19.74 -8.25
N GLY A 123 13.57 20.07 -7.06
CA GLY A 123 14.04 21.21 -6.28
C GLY A 123 15.52 21.08 -5.90
N ILE A 124 15.92 19.91 -5.39
CA ILE A 124 17.32 19.65 -5.02
C ILE A 124 18.23 19.67 -6.24
N LEU A 125 17.80 19.11 -7.37
CA LEU A 125 18.59 19.10 -8.61
C LEU A 125 18.86 20.51 -9.15
N ARG A 126 17.87 21.42 -9.06
CA ARG A 126 18.07 22.83 -9.40
C ARG A 126 19.11 23.47 -8.49
N HIS A 127 18.98 23.27 -7.18
CA HIS A 127 19.96 23.77 -6.21
C HIS A 127 21.38 23.24 -6.47
N ILE A 128 21.53 21.94 -6.74
CA ILE A 128 22.82 21.33 -7.10
C ILE A 128 23.39 21.98 -8.36
N HIS A 129 22.56 22.19 -9.38
CA HIS A 129 23.02 22.80 -10.63
C HIS A 129 23.48 24.25 -10.45
N GLU A 130 22.81 25.02 -9.60
CA GLU A 130 23.10 26.42 -9.32
C GLU A 130 24.34 26.60 -8.44
N GLU A 131 24.42 25.87 -7.33
CA GLU A 131 25.49 26.05 -6.32
C GLU A 131 26.74 25.21 -6.59
N HIS A 132 26.60 24.11 -7.32
CA HIS A 132 27.67 23.14 -7.56
C HIS A 132 27.86 22.82 -9.04
N PRO A 133 28.03 23.81 -9.94
CA PRO A 133 28.00 23.59 -11.39
C PRO A 133 29.14 22.71 -11.91
N THR A 134 30.26 22.62 -11.20
CA THR A 134 31.45 21.85 -11.63
C THR A 134 31.29 20.34 -11.42
N ASP A 135 30.60 19.92 -10.36
CA ASP A 135 30.37 18.52 -9.97
C ASP A 135 28.86 18.18 -9.91
N ALA A 136 28.03 18.96 -10.59
CA ALA A 136 26.58 18.82 -10.62
C ALA A 136 26.14 17.44 -11.12
N LEU A 137 26.86 16.87 -12.09
CA LEU A 137 26.54 15.55 -12.64
C LEU A 137 26.76 14.46 -11.59
N GLU A 138 27.92 14.44 -10.94
CA GLU A 138 28.29 13.46 -9.92
C GLU A 138 27.35 13.53 -8.71
N ARG A 139 27.00 14.74 -8.28
CA ARG A 139 26.00 14.97 -7.22
C ARG A 139 24.60 14.52 -7.63
N THR A 140 24.21 14.78 -8.87
CA THR A 140 22.94 14.31 -9.44
C THR A 140 22.87 12.79 -9.47
N LEU A 141 23.94 12.12 -9.91
CA LEU A 141 24.02 10.67 -9.92
C LEU A 141 23.93 10.09 -8.49
N SER A 142 24.64 10.69 -7.54
CA SER A 142 24.56 10.33 -6.12
C SER A 142 23.13 10.49 -5.58
N LEU A 143 22.46 11.60 -5.94
CA LEU A 143 21.07 11.88 -5.55
C LEU A 143 20.10 10.86 -6.12
N VAL A 144 20.23 10.50 -7.39
CA VAL A 144 19.39 9.48 -8.03
C VAL A 144 19.56 8.13 -7.35
N LYS A 145 20.80 7.72 -7.04
CA LYS A 145 21.06 6.46 -6.33
C LYS A 145 20.38 6.43 -4.95
N ILE A 146 20.58 7.47 -4.12
CA ILE A 146 19.98 7.49 -2.77
C ILE A 146 18.46 7.61 -2.81
N ALA A 147 17.92 8.33 -3.79
CA ALA A 147 16.48 8.46 -4.00
C ALA A 147 15.84 7.10 -4.36
N LEU A 148 16.39 6.40 -5.34
CA LEU A 148 15.88 5.09 -5.76
C LEU A 148 16.05 4.05 -4.64
N PHE A 149 17.13 4.12 -3.88
CA PHE A 149 17.31 3.30 -2.70
C PHE A 149 16.22 3.56 -1.67
N ASP A 150 15.97 4.82 -1.30
CA ASP A 150 14.93 5.20 -0.34
C ASP A 150 13.52 4.79 -0.80
N ILE A 151 13.16 5.07 -2.06
CA ILE A 151 11.89 4.67 -2.67
C ILE A 151 11.72 3.16 -2.59
N SER A 152 12.77 2.37 -2.85
CA SER A 152 12.68 0.91 -2.77
C SER A 152 12.32 0.41 -1.37
N LEU A 153 12.90 1.01 -0.31
CA LEU A 153 12.64 0.60 1.07
C LEU A 153 11.24 1.02 1.53
N THR A 154 10.84 2.24 1.18
CA THR A 154 9.54 2.80 1.58
C THR A 154 8.40 2.09 0.85
N THR A 155 8.55 1.77 -0.44
CA THR A 155 7.53 1.03 -1.20
C THR A 155 7.46 -0.44 -0.78
N GLU A 156 8.58 -1.10 -0.49
CA GLU A 156 8.58 -2.45 0.09
C GLU A 156 7.77 -2.49 1.40
N ALA A 157 7.97 -1.51 2.28
CA ALA A 157 7.23 -1.43 3.53
C ALA A 157 5.73 -1.20 3.33
N TYR A 158 5.36 -0.38 2.34
CA TYR A 158 3.96 -0.17 1.94
C TYR A 158 3.31 -1.48 1.49
N PHE A 159 3.92 -2.16 0.51
CA PHE A 159 3.34 -3.39 -0.07
C PHE A 159 3.34 -4.54 0.93
N ARG A 160 4.31 -4.59 1.84
CA ARG A 160 4.29 -5.53 2.94
C ARG A 160 3.09 -5.31 3.86
N ALA A 161 2.84 -4.07 4.26
CA ALA A 161 1.70 -3.73 5.11
C ALA A 161 0.37 -4.07 4.42
N GLU A 162 0.26 -3.75 3.12
CA GLU A 162 -0.90 -4.11 2.31
C GLU A 162 -1.11 -5.62 2.20
N HIS A 163 -0.05 -6.37 1.95
CA HIS A 163 -0.11 -7.84 1.88
C HIS A 163 -0.50 -8.47 3.23
N GLU A 164 0.04 -7.95 4.34
CA GLU A 164 -0.31 -8.38 5.70
C GLU A 164 -1.81 -8.11 5.99
N GLN A 165 -2.33 -6.94 5.61
CA GLN A 165 -3.76 -6.62 5.74
C GLN A 165 -4.63 -7.56 4.89
N LEU A 166 -4.28 -7.77 3.62
CA LEU A 166 -5.01 -8.68 2.74
C LEU A 166 -5.01 -10.12 3.26
N THR A 167 -3.88 -10.57 3.79
CA THR A 167 -3.73 -11.91 4.39
C THR A 167 -4.61 -12.05 5.63
N LEU A 168 -4.65 -11.04 6.50
CA LEU A 168 -5.51 -11.02 7.67
C LEU A 168 -6.99 -11.07 7.27
N LEU A 169 -7.41 -10.23 6.32
CA LEU A 169 -8.78 -10.21 5.81
C LEU A 169 -9.17 -11.55 5.17
N SER A 170 -8.28 -12.14 4.38
CA SER A 170 -8.47 -13.47 3.79
C SER A 170 -8.64 -14.53 4.87
N LYS A 171 -7.81 -14.50 5.92
CA LYS A 171 -7.91 -15.42 7.05
C LYS A 171 -9.23 -15.26 7.80
N VAL A 172 -9.64 -14.03 8.10
CA VAL A 172 -10.94 -13.73 8.74
C VAL A 172 -12.10 -14.24 7.89
N PHE A 173 -12.06 -14.02 6.57
CA PHE A 173 -13.05 -14.56 5.64
C PHE A 173 -13.09 -16.09 5.64
N GLN A 174 -11.92 -16.74 5.52
CA GLN A 174 -11.80 -18.20 5.44
C GLN A 174 -12.17 -18.92 6.74
N ASP A 175 -11.89 -18.30 7.89
CA ASP A 175 -12.12 -18.88 9.21
C ASP A 175 -13.44 -18.40 9.86
N ASN A 176 -14.26 -17.62 9.13
CA ASN A 176 -15.60 -17.25 9.56
C ASN A 176 -16.46 -18.52 9.83
N ILE A 177 -17.21 -18.50 10.92
CA ILE A 177 -18.12 -19.57 11.35
C ILE A 177 -19.38 -19.65 10.49
N GLU A 178 -19.72 -18.58 9.78
CA GLU A 178 -20.84 -18.54 8.83
C GLU A 178 -20.36 -18.91 7.43
N GLY A 179 -21.24 -19.57 6.66
CA GLY A 179 -21.00 -19.80 5.23
C GLY A 179 -21.14 -18.49 4.47
N VAL A 180 -20.03 -17.98 3.94
CA VAL A 180 -20.03 -16.81 3.06
C VAL A 180 -19.75 -17.24 1.63
N VAL A 181 -20.62 -16.82 0.71
CA VAL A 181 -20.49 -16.97 -0.74
C VAL A 181 -20.63 -15.60 -1.37
N ILE A 182 -19.73 -15.25 -2.27
CA ILE A 182 -19.77 -14.01 -3.06
C ILE A 182 -20.04 -14.41 -4.50
N THR A 183 -21.07 -13.83 -5.11
CA THR A 183 -21.42 -14.04 -6.52
C THR A 183 -21.24 -12.76 -7.32
N ASP A 184 -21.16 -12.87 -8.63
CA ASP A 184 -21.42 -11.73 -9.52
C ASP A 184 -22.94 -11.45 -9.63
N SER A 185 -23.31 -10.49 -10.47
CA SER A 185 -24.71 -10.09 -10.71
C SER A 185 -25.56 -11.17 -11.38
N GLU A 186 -24.93 -12.17 -12.01
CA GLU A 186 -25.64 -13.30 -12.64
C GLU A 186 -25.79 -14.48 -11.67
N GLY A 187 -25.24 -14.38 -10.46
CA GLY A 187 -25.30 -15.45 -9.45
C GLY A 187 -24.21 -16.50 -9.60
N THR A 188 -23.19 -16.25 -10.41
CA THR A 188 -22.03 -17.14 -10.51
C THR A 188 -21.10 -16.91 -9.33
N ILE A 189 -20.73 -17.97 -8.63
CA ILE A 189 -19.89 -17.90 -7.44
C ILE A 189 -18.47 -17.45 -7.83
N GLN A 190 -18.03 -16.33 -7.27
CA GLN A 190 -16.69 -15.79 -7.41
C GLN A 190 -15.80 -16.22 -6.24
N HIS A 191 -16.37 -16.28 -5.02
CA HIS A 191 -15.67 -16.73 -3.83
C HIS A 191 -16.59 -17.52 -2.89
N ALA A 192 -16.01 -18.48 -2.18
CA ALA A 192 -16.65 -19.20 -1.09
C ALA A 192 -15.63 -19.44 0.02
N ASN A 193 -16.05 -19.30 1.29
CA ASN A 193 -15.17 -19.62 2.42
C ASN A 193 -15.23 -21.12 2.78
N LYS A 194 -14.32 -21.56 3.66
CA LYS A 194 -14.27 -22.96 4.14
C LYS A 194 -15.59 -23.43 4.74
N MET A 195 -16.36 -22.54 5.37
CA MET A 195 -17.63 -22.92 5.97
C MET A 195 -18.68 -23.22 4.90
N SER A 196 -18.81 -22.37 3.88
CA SER A 196 -19.70 -22.64 2.73
C SER A 196 -19.41 -23.97 2.08
N GLY A 197 -18.13 -24.29 1.84
CA GLY A 197 -17.76 -25.59 1.28
C GLY A 197 -18.12 -26.78 2.19
N ARG A 198 -18.06 -26.61 3.52
CA ARG A 198 -18.50 -27.64 4.48
C ARG A 198 -20.02 -27.79 4.52
N LEU A 199 -20.76 -26.68 4.47
CA LEU A 199 -22.23 -26.69 4.49
C LEU A 199 -22.80 -27.28 3.20
N ILE A 200 -22.23 -26.91 2.05
CA ILE A 200 -22.65 -27.41 0.72
C ILE A 200 -22.11 -28.82 0.47
N GLY A 201 -20.98 -29.19 1.08
CA GLY A 201 -20.31 -30.47 0.88
C GLY A 201 -19.38 -30.52 -0.33
N ILE A 202 -19.04 -29.36 -0.92
CA ILE A 202 -18.15 -29.24 -2.07
C ILE A 202 -16.96 -28.34 -1.69
N PRO A 203 -15.70 -28.75 -1.94
CA PRO A 203 -14.54 -27.92 -1.72
C PRO A 203 -14.66 -26.51 -2.34
N PRO A 204 -14.29 -25.43 -1.63
CA PRO A 204 -14.50 -24.06 -2.12
C PRO A 204 -13.94 -23.77 -3.52
N ASN A 205 -12.82 -24.38 -3.90
CA ASN A 205 -12.21 -24.22 -5.21
C ASN A 205 -13.04 -24.81 -6.36
N LEU A 206 -13.94 -25.76 -6.07
CA LEU A 206 -14.88 -26.32 -7.05
C LEU A 206 -16.21 -25.58 -7.10
N LEU A 207 -16.49 -24.72 -6.10
CA LEU A 207 -17.66 -23.85 -6.10
C LEU A 207 -17.46 -22.64 -7.03
N ILE A 208 -16.23 -22.17 -7.20
CA ILE A 208 -15.92 -20.99 -8.03
C ILE A 208 -16.29 -21.27 -9.50
N GLY A 209 -17.06 -20.36 -10.10
CA GLY A 209 -17.54 -20.46 -11.48
C GLY A 209 -18.86 -21.24 -11.64
N THR A 210 -19.41 -21.80 -10.57
CA THR A 210 -20.71 -22.49 -10.60
C THR A 210 -21.85 -21.51 -10.29
N ALA A 211 -23.02 -21.74 -10.88
CA ALA A 211 -24.21 -20.94 -10.56
C ALA A 211 -24.75 -21.32 -9.19
N PHE A 212 -24.95 -20.35 -8.29
CA PHE A 212 -25.44 -20.61 -6.94
C PHE A 212 -26.80 -21.34 -6.92
N THR A 213 -27.65 -21.04 -7.91
CA THR A 213 -28.96 -21.66 -8.11
C THR A 213 -28.91 -23.14 -8.52
N GLU A 214 -27.78 -23.63 -9.04
CA GLU A 214 -27.59 -25.06 -9.33
C GLU A 214 -27.31 -25.86 -8.05
N LEU A 215 -26.69 -25.23 -7.06
CA LEU A 215 -26.29 -25.87 -5.80
C LEU A 215 -27.43 -25.90 -4.79
N MET A 216 -28.31 -24.90 -4.82
CA MET A 216 -29.38 -24.73 -3.85
C MET A 216 -30.73 -24.66 -4.58
N ALA A 217 -31.61 -25.64 -4.36
CA ALA A 217 -32.94 -25.62 -4.95
C ALA A 217 -33.84 -24.65 -4.18
N MET A 218 -34.44 -23.69 -4.88
CA MET A 218 -35.43 -22.80 -4.30
C MET A 218 -36.81 -23.46 -4.24
N PRO A 219 -37.51 -23.45 -3.09
CA PRO A 219 -38.90 -23.84 -3.01
C PRO A 219 -39.74 -22.97 -3.95
N ALA A 220 -40.73 -23.57 -4.62
CA ALA A 220 -41.58 -22.86 -5.58
C ALA A 220 -42.37 -21.66 -5.00
N ALA A 221 -42.46 -21.55 -3.67
CA ALA A 221 -43.15 -20.47 -2.96
C ALA A 221 -42.23 -19.33 -2.48
N SER A 222 -40.92 -19.40 -2.74
CA SER A 222 -39.96 -18.35 -2.38
C SER A 222 -39.72 -17.38 -3.54
N PRO A 223 -39.37 -16.09 -3.27
CA PRO A 223 -38.86 -15.19 -4.31
C PRO A 223 -37.70 -15.85 -5.06
N SER A 224 -37.61 -15.65 -6.37
CA SER A 224 -36.49 -16.21 -7.12
C SER A 224 -35.18 -15.60 -6.65
N PHE A 225 -34.06 -16.30 -6.84
CA PHE A 225 -32.74 -15.76 -6.53
C PHE A 225 -32.50 -14.42 -7.25
N ALA A 226 -33.00 -14.30 -8.49
CA ALA A 226 -32.94 -13.06 -9.25
C ALA A 226 -33.73 -11.92 -8.59
N ASP A 227 -34.89 -12.20 -8.00
CA ASP A 227 -35.69 -11.20 -7.27
C ASP A 227 -34.98 -10.76 -5.98
N LEU A 228 -34.31 -11.68 -5.28
CA LEU A 228 -33.52 -11.37 -4.09
C LEU A 228 -32.32 -10.48 -4.44
N CYS A 229 -31.58 -10.82 -5.50
CA CYS A 229 -30.47 -10.01 -5.99
C CYS A 229 -30.93 -8.62 -6.43
N SER A 230 -32.05 -8.53 -7.16
CA SER A 230 -32.60 -7.25 -7.63
C SER A 230 -33.00 -6.35 -6.46
N ASN A 231 -33.71 -6.90 -5.46
CA ASN A 231 -34.05 -6.16 -4.25
C ASN A 231 -32.82 -5.71 -3.45
N ALA A 232 -31.80 -6.57 -3.33
CA ALA A 232 -30.56 -6.23 -2.63
C ALA A 232 -29.78 -5.13 -3.37
N LEU A 233 -29.80 -5.10 -4.70
CA LEU A 233 -29.19 -4.04 -5.50
C LEU A 233 -29.95 -2.70 -5.36
N GLU A 234 -31.28 -2.73 -5.26
CA GLU A 234 -32.10 -1.53 -5.06
C GLU A 234 -31.99 -0.96 -3.63
N GLN A 235 -31.86 -1.82 -2.61
CA GLN A 235 -31.85 -1.42 -1.19
C GLN A 235 -30.47 -1.47 -0.53
N GLU A 236 -29.40 -1.71 -1.30
CA GLU A 236 -28.01 -1.96 -0.87
C GLU A 236 -27.80 -3.17 0.06
N GLN A 237 -28.87 -3.76 0.60
CA GLN A 237 -28.85 -4.94 1.44
C GLN A 237 -30.20 -5.67 1.42
N TRP A 238 -30.16 -6.98 1.59
CA TRP A 238 -31.33 -7.80 1.90
C TRP A 238 -31.00 -8.69 3.10
N GLN A 239 -31.94 -8.82 4.03
CA GLN A 239 -31.85 -9.72 5.18
C GLN A 239 -33.14 -10.52 5.29
N GLY A 240 -33.00 -11.84 5.43
CA GLY A 240 -34.12 -12.75 5.62
C GLY A 240 -33.64 -14.19 5.77
N GLU A 241 -34.51 -15.01 6.32
CA GLU A 241 -34.29 -16.46 6.36
C GLU A 241 -34.94 -17.11 5.15
N TRP A 242 -34.23 -18.05 4.55
CA TRP A 242 -34.76 -18.85 3.47
C TRP A 242 -34.43 -20.33 3.70
N ASN A 243 -35.46 -21.15 3.57
CA ASN A 243 -35.33 -22.60 3.66
C ASN A 243 -35.07 -23.15 2.26
N SER A 244 -33.94 -23.84 2.12
CA SER A 244 -33.51 -24.45 0.87
C SER A 244 -33.36 -25.95 1.07
N GLU A 245 -33.70 -26.71 0.04
CA GLU A 245 -33.28 -28.10 -0.05
C GLU A 245 -32.01 -28.16 -0.90
N PRO A 246 -31.06 -29.07 -0.61
CA PRO A 246 -29.91 -29.27 -1.48
C PRO A 246 -30.39 -29.51 -2.93
N GLY A 247 -29.85 -28.74 -3.88
CA GLY A 247 -30.11 -28.97 -5.30
C GLY A 247 -29.67 -30.39 -5.72
N ARG A 248 -30.11 -30.85 -6.90
CA ARG A 248 -29.55 -32.10 -7.47
C ARG A 248 -28.03 -31.93 -7.53
N ASN A 249 -27.32 -32.67 -6.69
CA ASN A 249 -25.86 -32.65 -6.61
C ASN A 249 -25.29 -32.63 -8.04
N PRO A 250 -24.60 -31.56 -8.47
CA PRO A 250 -23.96 -31.57 -9.77
C PRO A 250 -23.04 -32.77 -9.73
N ALA A 251 -23.19 -33.69 -10.68
CA ALA A 251 -22.29 -34.81 -10.81
C ALA A 251 -20.90 -34.26 -11.13
N PHE A 252 -20.15 -33.82 -10.12
CA PHE A 252 -18.76 -33.50 -10.24
C PHE A 252 -18.03 -34.83 -10.43
N PRO A 253 -17.34 -35.04 -11.56
CA PRO A 253 -16.58 -36.26 -11.73
C PRO A 253 -15.50 -36.27 -10.65
N ALA A 254 -15.53 -37.30 -9.79
CA ALA A 254 -14.41 -37.63 -8.93
C ALA A 254 -13.16 -37.77 -9.82
N LYS A 255 -12.13 -36.99 -9.53
CA LYS A 255 -10.76 -37.29 -9.93
C LYS A 255 -9.95 -37.55 -8.67
#